data_AF-A0A7S0QKQ7-F1
#
_entry.id   AF-A0A7S0QKQ7-F1
#
_cell.length_a   1.000
_cell.length_b   1.000
_cell.length_c   1.000
_cell.angle_alpha   90.00
_cell.angle_beta   90.00
_cell.angle_gamma   90.00
#
_symmetry.space_group_name_H-M   'P 1'
#
loop_
_entity.id
_entity.type
_entity.pdbx_description
1 polymer ?
#
loop_
_entity_poly.entity_id
_entity_poly.type
_entity_poly.pdbx_seq_one_letter_code
_entity_poly.pdbx_strand_id
1 'polypeptide(L)'
;AGRRGIDDRGVVITMLDTRLDPQAARGIVCGQACPLSSRFHLSYTMLLNAMRSSATDPETIIARSFYQFQNNASVPLLQDRIRTLEAEAAGVECDEGGSEYLELVLLCDELLAAAG
;
A
#
# COMPACT_ATOMS: atom_id res chain seq x y z
N ALA A 1 -15.40 5.32 -25.59
CA ALA A 1 -16.77 5.09 -25.09
C ALA A 1 -17.65 4.79 -26.29
N GLY A 2 -18.55 3.81 -26.21
CA GLY A 2 -19.40 3.41 -27.34
C GLY A 2 -20.76 2.92 -26.87
N ARG A 3 -21.80 3.10 -27.69
CA ARG A 3 -23.17 2.70 -27.40
C ARG A 3 -23.37 1.24 -27.79
N ARG A 4 -23.78 0.44 -26.80
CA ARG A 4 -23.99 -1.00 -26.97
C ARG A 4 -24.97 -1.27 -28.11
N GLY A 5 -24.51 -1.98 -29.14
CA GLY A 5 -25.32 -2.43 -30.27
C GLY A 5 -25.60 -1.39 -31.36
N ILE A 6 -24.98 -0.21 -31.30
CA ILE A 6 -25.17 0.86 -32.30
C ILE A 6 -23.84 1.29 -32.91
N ASP A 7 -22.79 1.42 -32.08
CA ASP A 7 -21.47 1.85 -32.56
C ASP A 7 -20.53 0.66 -32.73
N ASP A 8 -19.85 0.56 -33.88
CA ASP A 8 -18.86 -0.50 -34.15
C ASP A 8 -17.58 -0.34 -33.32
N ARG A 9 -17.22 0.90 -32.96
CA ARG A 9 -16.04 1.24 -32.17
C ARG A 9 -16.34 2.38 -31.22
N GLY A 10 -15.78 2.31 -30.02
CA GLY A 10 -15.81 3.43 -29.08
C GLY A 10 -14.61 4.35 -29.29
N VAL A 11 -14.85 5.64 -29.48
CA VAL A 11 -13.79 6.65 -29.57
C VAL A 11 -13.62 7.32 -28.21
N VAL A 12 -12.38 7.61 -27.81
CA VAL A 12 -12.04 8.45 -26.65
C VAL A 12 -10.90 9.36 -27.08
N ILE A 13 -11.07 10.67 -26.91
CA ILE A 13 -10.03 11.67 -27.17
C ILE A 13 -9.78 12.38 -25.84
N THR A 14 -8.54 12.34 -25.36
CA THR A 14 -8.12 12.99 -24.12
C THR A 14 -7.23 14.16 -24.46
N MET A 15 -7.62 15.35 -24.01
CA MET A 15 -6.81 16.56 -24.14
C MET A 15 -5.80 16.60 -22.99
N LEU A 16 -4.53 16.86 -23.32
CA LEU A 16 -3.45 17.00 -22.34
C LEU A 16 -2.84 18.39 -22.50
N ASP A 17 -2.86 19.19 -21.44
CA ASP A 17 -2.32 20.55 -21.42
C ASP A 17 -0.84 20.58 -20.97
N THR A 18 -0.44 19.61 -20.15
CA THR A 18 0.93 19.46 -19.63
C THR A 18 1.62 18.24 -20.21
N ARG A 19 2.97 18.28 -20.22
CA ARG A 19 3.79 17.12 -20.59
C ARG A 19 3.63 16.03 -19.53
N LEU A 20 2.85 15.01 -19.87
CA LEU A 20 2.70 13.80 -19.07
C LEU A 20 3.84 12.83 -19.38
N ASP A 21 4.44 12.22 -18.37
CA ASP A 21 5.43 11.16 -18.56
C ASP A 21 4.79 9.96 -19.29
N PRO A 22 5.44 9.36 -20.32
CA PRO A 22 4.87 8.25 -21.07
C PRO A 22 4.52 7.02 -20.23
N GLN A 23 5.24 6.75 -19.13
CA GLN A 23 4.91 5.62 -18.26
C GLN A 23 3.64 5.90 -17.45
N ALA A 24 3.49 7.11 -16.92
CA ALA A 24 2.28 7.53 -16.22
C ALA A 24 1.05 7.51 -17.15
N ALA A 25 1.20 7.99 -18.40
CA ALA A 25 0.17 7.95 -19.42
C ALA A 25 -0.31 6.52 -19.69
N ARG A 26 0.64 5.60 -19.86
CA ARG A 26 0.36 4.19 -20.07
C ARG A 26 -0.31 3.55 -18.86
N GLY A 27 0.08 3.93 -17.65
CA GLY A 27 -0.57 3.49 -16.42
C GLY A 27 -2.03 3.91 -16.33
N ILE A 28 -2.39 5.10 -16.82
CA ILE A 28 -3.77 5.57 -16.81
C ILE A 28 -4.63 4.87 -17.86
N VAL A 29 -4.12 4.72 -19.09
CA VAL A 29 -4.91 4.20 -20.23
C VAL A 29 -4.91 2.66 -20.28
N CYS A 30 -3.78 2.04 -20.00
CA CYS A 30 -3.57 0.59 -20.13
C CYS A 30 -3.19 -0.07 -18.81
N GLY A 31 -3.22 0.66 -17.69
CA GLY A 31 -2.92 0.09 -16.39
C GLY A 31 -4.00 -0.87 -15.90
N GLN A 32 -3.66 -1.57 -14.83
CA GLN A 32 -4.61 -2.42 -14.14
C GLN A 32 -5.56 -1.58 -13.29
N ALA A 33 -6.75 -2.11 -13.05
CA ALA A 33 -7.68 -1.49 -12.11
C ALA A 33 -7.05 -1.43 -10.71
N CYS A 34 -7.26 -0.31 -10.01
CA CYS A 34 -6.78 -0.18 -8.64
C CYS A 34 -7.43 -1.24 -7.74
N PRO A 35 -6.66 -1.91 -6.86
CA PRO A 35 -7.24 -2.84 -5.90
C PRO A 35 -8.18 -2.08 -4.95
N LEU A 36 -9.26 -2.74 -4.53
CA LEU A 36 -10.18 -2.19 -3.54
C LEU A 36 -9.49 -2.19 -2.17
N SER A 37 -9.04 -1.04 -1.69
CA SER A 37 -8.51 -0.90 -0.33
C SER A 37 -9.61 -0.46 0.65
N SER A 38 -9.58 -1.02 1.85
CA SER A 38 -10.52 -0.63 2.90
C SER A 38 -10.24 0.80 3.37
N ARG A 39 -11.27 1.64 3.44
CA ARG A 39 -11.23 2.98 4.04
C ARG A 39 -11.89 3.01 5.43
N PHE A 40 -11.95 1.87 6.10
CA PHE A 40 -12.55 1.78 7.42
C PHE A 40 -11.79 2.66 8.43
N HIS A 41 -12.53 3.54 9.11
CA HIS A 41 -12.03 4.32 10.24
C HIS A 41 -13.15 4.46 11.27
N LEU A 42 -12.80 4.45 12.56
CA LEU A 42 -13.78 4.63 13.63
C LEU A 42 -14.13 6.11 13.75
N SER A 43 -15.41 6.44 13.66
CA SER A 43 -15.93 7.77 13.99
C SER A 43 -16.61 7.75 15.35
N TYR A 44 -16.64 8.89 16.04
CA TYR A 44 -17.33 9.01 17.33
C TYR A 44 -18.81 8.61 17.22
N THR A 45 -19.49 9.01 16.14
CA THR A 45 -20.90 8.65 15.91
C THR A 45 -21.09 7.14 15.79
N MET A 46 -20.15 6.43 15.15
CA MET A 46 -20.19 4.98 15.05
C MET A 46 -20.05 4.31 16.41
N LEU A 47 -19.09 4.75 17.23
CA LEU A 47 -18.90 4.28 18.60
C LEU A 47 -20.15 4.52 19.46
N LEU A 48 -20.68 5.74 19.44
CA LEU A 48 -21.87 6.11 20.21
C LEU A 48 -23.11 5.32 19.78
N ASN A 49 -23.27 5.07 18.48
CA ASN A 49 -24.38 4.25 17.98
C ASN A 49 -24.20 2.78 18.34
N ALA A 50 -22.97 2.25 18.24
CA ALA A 50 -22.67 0.88 18.67
C ALA A 50 -22.94 0.69 20.16
N MET A 51 -22.47 1.61 21.02
CA MET A 51 -22.73 1.58 22.46
C MET A 51 -24.22 1.75 22.80
N ARG A 52 -24.97 2.50 21.99
CA ARG A 52 -26.42 2.67 22.16
C ARG A 52 -27.19 1.39 21.82
N SER A 53 -26.76 0.66 20.80
CA SER A 53 -27.40 -0.60 20.40
C SER A 53 -26.76 -1.78 21.12
N SER A 54 -27.50 -2.47 21.98
CA SER A 54 -27.02 -3.71 22.64
C SER A 54 -26.78 -4.89 21.68
N ALA A 55 -26.96 -4.70 20.37
CA ALA A 55 -26.84 -5.73 19.36
C ALA A 55 -25.42 -5.87 18.79
N THR A 56 -24.54 -4.88 18.96
CA THR A 56 -23.21 -4.92 18.33
C THR A 56 -22.17 -4.16 19.12
N ASP A 57 -21.19 -4.91 19.63
CA ASP A 57 -20.03 -4.34 20.30
C ASP A 57 -19.06 -3.71 19.30
N PRO A 58 -18.45 -2.56 19.62
CA PRO A 58 -17.52 -1.89 18.73
C PRO A 58 -16.32 -2.77 18.36
N GLU A 59 -15.86 -3.61 19.29
CA GLU A 59 -14.78 -4.59 19.06
C GLU A 59 -15.10 -5.57 17.94
N THR A 60 -16.34 -6.06 17.91
CA THR A 60 -16.79 -6.98 16.86
C THR A 60 -16.79 -6.29 15.49
N ILE A 61 -17.11 -5.00 15.43
CA ILE A 61 -17.10 -4.25 14.17
C ILE A 61 -15.66 -4.08 13.65
N ILE A 62 -14.72 -3.80 14.55
CA ILE A 62 -13.30 -3.69 14.20
C ILE A 62 -12.78 -5.04 13.70
N ALA A 63 -13.03 -6.11 14.44
CA ALA A 63 -12.57 -7.46 14.12
C ALA A 63 -13.14 -7.97 12.78
N ARG A 64 -14.40 -7.65 12.47
CA ARG A 64 -15.07 -8.03 11.22
C ARG A 64 -14.93 -6.99 10.10
N SER A 65 -14.15 -5.93 10.31
CA SER A 65 -13.94 -4.91 9.29
C SER A 65 -13.15 -5.46 8.09
N PHE A 66 -13.45 -4.95 6.89
CA PHE A 66 -12.68 -5.31 5.69
C PHE A 66 -11.21 -4.89 5.80
N TYR A 67 -10.91 -3.86 6.61
CA TYR A 67 -9.53 -3.46 6.88
C TYR A 67 -8.76 -4.56 7.63
N GLN A 68 -9.36 -5.12 8.68
CA GLN A 68 -8.75 -6.22 9.42
C GLN A 68 -8.58 -7.48 8.55
N PHE A 69 -9.57 -7.77 7.69
CA PHE A 69 -9.47 -8.86 6.74
C PHE A 69 -8.26 -8.71 5.80
N GLN A 70 -8.08 -7.53 5.20
CA GLN A 70 -6.95 -7.26 4.30
C GLN A 70 -5.61 -7.36 5.02
N ASN A 71 -5.52 -6.82 6.24
CA ASN A 71 -4.31 -6.88 7.04
C ASN A 71 -3.94 -8.34 7.37
N ASN A 72 -4.89 -9.12 7.87
CA ASN A 72 -4.68 -10.54 8.18
C ASN A 72 -4.28 -11.35 6.94
N ALA A 73 -4.86 -11.06 5.78
CA ALA A 73 -4.50 -11.72 4.53
C ALA A 73 -3.06 -11.39 4.06
N SER A 74 -2.55 -10.21 4.41
CA SER A 74 -1.17 -9.80 4.06
C SER A 74 -0.09 -10.37 4.98
N VAL A 75 -0.42 -10.71 6.23
CA VAL A 75 0.55 -11.24 7.22
C VAL A 75 1.36 -12.43 6.72
N PRO A 76 0.77 -13.53 6.18
CA PRO A 76 1.56 -14.69 5.75
C PRO A 76 2.52 -14.34 4.61
N LEU A 77 2.09 -13.50 3.66
CA LEU A 77 2.94 -13.06 2.55
C LEU A 77 4.16 -12.26 3.04
N LEU A 78 3.96 -11.41 4.05
CA LEU A 78 5.03 -10.65 4.68
C LEU A 78 5.99 -11.56 5.46
N GLN A 79 5.47 -12.56 6.17
CA GLN A 79 6.29 -13.53 6.90
C GLN A 79 7.17 -14.36 5.96
N ASP A 80 6.62 -14.81 4.83
CA ASP A 80 7.40 -15.53 3.82
C ASP A 80 8.46 -14.61 3.21
N ARG A 81 8.13 -13.33 2.97
CA ARG A 81 9.10 -12.37 2.46
C ARG A 81 10.25 -12.13 3.43
N ILE A 82 9.95 -11.98 4.73
CA ILE A 82 10.96 -11.85 5.78
C ILE A 82 11.88 -13.07 5.78
N ARG A 83 11.32 -14.29 5.76
CA ARG A 83 12.12 -15.53 5.70
C ARG A 83 13.03 -15.60 4.48
N THR A 84 12.55 -15.18 3.30
CA THR A 84 13.40 -15.15 2.10
C THR A 84 14.56 -14.17 2.25
N LEU A 85 14.31 -12.98 2.81
CA LEU A 85 15.34 -11.97 3.01
C LEU A 85 16.35 -12.36 4.09
N GLU A 86 15.90 -13.03 5.17
CA GLU A 86 16.78 -13.58 6.20
C GLU A 86 17.69 -14.67 5.65
N ALA A 87 17.17 -15.53 4.78
CA ALA A 87 17.97 -16.56 4.10
C ALA A 87 18.99 -15.95 3.13
N GLU A 88 18.61 -14.92 2.38
CA GLU A 88 19.52 -14.15 1.52
C GLU A 88 20.62 -13.48 2.36
N ALA A 89 20.26 -12.83 3.47
CA ALA A 89 21.21 -12.17 4.37
C ALA A 89 22.19 -13.16 5.03
N ALA A 90 21.73 -14.34 5.43
CA ALA A 90 22.58 -15.37 6.02
C ALA A 90 23.62 -15.95 5.05
N GLY A 91 23.37 -15.84 3.73
CA GLY A 91 24.32 -16.24 2.69
C GLY A 91 25.37 -15.18 2.36
N VAL A 92 25.27 -13.99 2.93
CA VAL A 92 26.23 -12.90 2.74
C VAL A 92 27.24 -12.93 3.88
N GLU A 93 28.45 -13.39 3.59
CA GLU A 93 29.59 -13.25 4.52
C GLU A 93 30.04 -11.78 4.53
N CYS A 94 29.90 -11.12 5.69
CA CYS A 94 30.43 -9.79 5.93
C CYS A 94 31.70 -9.91 6.78
N ASP A 95 32.81 -9.29 6.34
CA ASP A 95 34.02 -9.16 7.16
C ASP A 95 33.69 -8.45 8.48
N GLU A 96 34.27 -8.90 9.61
CA GLU A 96 33.90 -8.50 10.98
C GLU A 96 33.95 -6.97 11.25
N GLY A 97 34.65 -6.19 10.42
CA GLY A 97 34.68 -4.73 10.52
C GLY A 97 33.63 -3.98 9.69
N GLY A 98 33.03 -4.61 8.68
CA GLY A 98 32.17 -3.94 7.70
C GLY A 98 30.84 -3.43 8.24
N SER A 99 30.28 -4.10 9.26
CA SER A 99 28.98 -3.72 9.83
C SER A 99 29.05 -2.43 10.66
N GLU A 100 30.11 -2.26 11.45
CA GLU A 100 30.34 -1.07 12.28
C GLU A 100 30.59 0.17 11.41
N TYR A 101 31.34 0.02 10.31
CA TYR A 101 31.53 1.10 9.34
C TYR A 101 30.22 1.48 8.62
N LEU A 102 29.37 0.51 8.28
CA LEU A 102 28.10 0.77 7.60
C LEU A 102 27.11 1.51 8.53
N GLU A 103 27.05 1.14 9.81
CA GLU A 103 26.25 1.85 10.81
C GLU A 103 26.73 3.30 10.98
N LEU A 104 28.05 3.53 11.00
CA LEU A 104 28.62 4.88 11.10
C LEU A 104 28.27 5.74 9.87
N VAL A 105 28.31 5.17 8.67
CA VAL A 105 27.96 5.85 7.41
C VAL A 105 26.48 6.21 7.38
N LEU A 106 25.59 5.30 7.78
CA LEU A 106 24.15 5.56 7.86
C LEU A 106 23.83 6.68 8.88
N LEU A 107 24.50 6.67 10.04
CA LEU A 107 24.36 7.72 11.04
C LEU A 107 24.85 9.08 10.53
N CYS A 108 25.97 9.11 9.78
CA CYS A 108 26.46 10.32 9.14
C CYS A 108 25.48 10.88 8.11
N ASP A 109 24.87 10.02 7.28
CA ASP A 109 23.87 10.43 6.28
C ASP A 109 22.60 11.00 6.95
N GLU A 110 22.12 10.41 8.05
CA GLU A 110 20.99 10.96 8.82
C GLU A 110 21.31 12.34 9.42
N LEU A 111 22.50 12.51 10.00
CA LEU A 111 22.92 13.79 10.57
C LEU A 111 23.11 14.88 9.51
N LEU A 112 23.61 14.52 8.32
CA LEU A 112 23.70 15.43 7.18
C LEU A 112 22.32 15.82 6.64
N ALA A 113 21.37 14.87 6.58
CA ALA A 113 19.99 15.15 6.17
C ALA A 113 19.21 16.01 7.17
N ALA A 114 19.54 15.94 8.46
CA ALA A 114 18.93 16.77 9.50
C ALA A 114 19.56 18.18 9.62
N ALA A 115 20.76 18.38 9.07
CA ALA A 115 21.50 19.64 9.12
C ALA A 115 21.29 20.54 7.88
N GLY A 116 20.59 20.06 6.86
CA GLY A 116 20.17 20.83 5.67
C GLY A 116 18.69 21.20 5.70
#